data_AF-A0AB38D0J1-F1
#
_entry.id   AF-A0AB38D0J1-F1
#
_cell.length_a   1.000
_cell.length_b   1.000
_cell.length_c   1.000
_cell.angle_alpha   90.00
_cell.angle_beta   90.00
_cell.angle_gamma   90.00
#
_symmetry.space_group_name_H-M   'P 1'
#
loop_
_entity.id
_entity.type
_entity.pdbx_description
1 polymer ?
#
loop_
_entity_poly.entity_id
_entity_poly.type
_entity_poly.pdbx_seq_one_letter_code
_entity_poly.pdbx_strand_id
1 'polypeptide(L)' 'MRYSEKGWIGLVAYIAAIEYFAPDDEKLSHQFDRWLGSRLGWTICHAAVGITGLHLLNYLNEKVDPYAGFGRK' A
#
# COMPACT_ATOMS: atom_id res chain seq x y z
N MET A 1 17.26 -7.07 -16.03
CA MET A 1 16.49 -6.31 -15.03
C MET A 1 16.88 -4.84 -15.04
N ARG A 2 15.88 -3.96 -15.08
CA ARG A 2 16.02 -2.50 -14.96
C ARG A 2 16.52 -2.13 -13.55
N TYR A 3 17.18 -0.98 -13.41
CA TYR A 3 17.61 -0.49 -12.08
C TYR A 3 16.43 -0.30 -11.12
N SER A 4 15.27 0.11 -11.61
CA SER A 4 14.04 0.18 -10.82
C SER A 4 13.63 -1.16 -10.24
N GLU A 5 13.69 -2.24 -11.04
CA GLU A 5 13.35 -3.60 -10.60
C GLU A 5 14.35 -4.09 -9.55
N LYS A 6 15.65 -3.80 -9.72
CA LYS A 6 16.67 -4.13 -8.71
C LYS A 6 16.43 -3.39 -7.40
N GLY A 7 16.04 -2.12 -7.47
CA GLY A 7 15.68 -1.32 -6.30
C GLY A 7 14.49 -1.92 -5.54
N TRP A 8 13.43 -2.30 -6.25
CA TRP A 8 12.27 -2.97 -5.65
C TRP A 8 12.63 -4.31 -5.00
N ILE A 9 13.43 -5.15 -5.67
CA ILE A 9 13.90 -6.41 -5.07
C ILE A 9 14.72 -6.14 -3.81
N GLY A 10 15.66 -5.20 -3.86
CA GLY A 10 16.48 -4.84 -2.70
C GLY A 10 15.65 -4.36 -1.51
N LEU A 11 14.63 -3.52 -1.78
CA LEU A 11 13.71 -3.04 -0.76
C LEU A 11 12.91 -4.18 -0.11
N VAL A 12 12.34 -5.08 -0.93
CA VAL A 12 11.59 -6.24 -0.42
C VAL A 12 12.48 -7.15 0.42
N ALA A 13 13.70 -7.42 -0.05
CA ALA A 13 14.66 -8.25 0.69
C ALA A 13 15.04 -7.61 2.04
N TYR A 14 15.25 -6.29 2.07
CA TYR A 14 15.53 -5.56 3.30
C TYR A 14 14.38 -5.62 4.29
N ILE A 15 13.14 -5.35 3.85
CA ILE A 15 11.95 -5.43 4.71
C ILE A 15 11.78 -6.85 5.26
N ALA A 16 11.95 -7.87 4.42
CA ALA A 16 11.85 -9.27 4.85
C ALA A 16 12.91 -9.63 5.90
N ALA A 17 14.14 -9.15 5.75
CA ALA A 17 15.18 -9.34 6.75
C ALA A 17 14.82 -8.67 8.08
N ILE A 18 14.38 -7.41 8.06
CA ILE A 18 13.91 -6.71 9.27
C ILE A 18 12.79 -7.49 9.95
N GLU A 19 11.79 -7.93 9.19
CA GLU A 19 10.64 -8.66 9.73
C GLU A 19 11.02 -10.01 10.36
N TYR A 20 12.03 -10.69 9.79
CA TYR A 20 12.51 -11.97 10.28
C TYR A 20 13.34 -11.84 11.57
N PHE A 21 14.14 -10.79 11.69
CA PHE A 21 15.06 -10.60 12.83
C PHE A 21 14.49 -9.71 13.95
N ALA A 22 13.43 -8.95 13.70
CA ALA A 22 12.82 -8.10 14.70
C ALA A 22 12.15 -8.93 15.83
N PRO A 23 12.21 -8.47 17.09
CA PRO A 23 11.35 -8.97 18.16
C PRO A 23 9.88 -8.90 17.76
N ASP A 24 9.06 -9.81 18.28
CA ASP A 24 7.65 -9.91 17.90
C ASP A 24 6.90 -8.58 18.08
N ASP A 25 7.13 -7.82 19.15
CA ASP A 25 6.46 -6.55 19.40
C ASP A 25 6.94 -5.39 18.50
N GLU A 26 8.10 -5.54 17.85
CA GLU A 26 8.74 -4.55 16.99
C GLU A 26 8.60 -4.81 15.49
N LYS A 27 7.94 -5.92 15.11
CA LYS A 27 7.65 -6.26 13.70
C LYS A 27 6.90 -5.14 12.98
N LEU A 28 7.27 -4.92 11.72
CA LEU A 28 6.61 -3.93 10.87
C LEU A 28 5.15 -4.32 10.62
N SER A 29 4.87 -5.61 10.41
CA SER A 29 3.48 -6.08 10.26
C SER A 29 2.63 -5.76 11.47
N HIS A 30 3.15 -6.00 12.68
CA HIS A 30 2.41 -5.73 13.92
C HIS A 30 2.17 -4.23 14.15
N GLN A 31 3.14 -3.38 13.83
CA GLN A 31 2.94 -1.92 13.88
C GLN A 31 1.90 -1.47 12.85
N PHE A 32 1.93 -2.06 11.66
CA PHE A 32 0.94 -1.77 10.62
C PHE A 32 -0.46 -2.22 11.04
N ASP A 33 -0.61 -3.39 11.66
CA ASP A 33 -1.88 -3.89 12.19
C ASP A 33 -2.43 -2.99 13.30
N ARG A 34 -1.56 -2.53 14.22
CA ARG A 34 -1.95 -1.55 15.23
C ARG A 34 -2.44 -0.25 14.61
N TRP A 35 -1.74 0.23 13.58
CA TRP A 35 -2.16 1.43 12.85
C TRP A 35 -3.50 1.21 12.14
N LEU A 36 -3.70 0.07 11.48
CA LEU A 36 -4.98 -0.28 10.84
C LEU A 36 -6.13 -0.39 11.85
N GLY A 37 -5.85 -0.87 13.07
CA GLY A 37 -6.82 -0.90 14.17
C GLY A 37 -7.17 0.47 14.73
N SER A 38 -6.37 1.51 14.45
CA SER A 38 -6.72 2.88 14.83
C SER A 38 -7.89 3.42 14.00
N ARG A 39 -8.66 4.35 14.57
CA ARG A 39 -9.78 5.00 13.84
C ARG A 39 -9.33 5.62 12.51
N LEU A 40 -8.14 6.23 12.51
CA LEU A 40 -7.58 6.86 11.32
C LEU A 40 -7.19 5.82 10.27
N GLY A 41 -6.43 4.78 10.66
CA GLY A 41 -6.02 3.71 9.75
C GLY A 41 -7.20 2.96 9.15
N TRP A 42 -8.20 2.62 9.98
CA TRP A 42 -9.45 2.00 9.52
C TRP A 42 -10.16 2.86 8.47
N THR A 43 -10.30 4.17 8.74
CA THR A 43 -10.97 5.12 7.83
C THR A 43 -10.21 5.23 6.50
N ILE A 44 -8.89 5.39 6.56
CA ILE A 44 -8.05 5.51 5.37
C ILE A 44 -8.12 4.24 4.53
N CYS A 45 -8.02 3.06 5.16
CA CYS A 45 -8.10 1.78 4.47
C CYS A 45 -9.44 1.59 3.76
N HIS A 46 -10.56 1.87 4.44
CA HIS A 46 -11.89 1.78 3.83
C HIS A 46 -12.08 2.80 2.71
N ALA A 47 -11.58 4.03 2.87
CA ALA A 47 -11.62 5.03 1.81
C ALA A 47 -10.82 4.57 0.60
N ALA A 48 -9.61 4.04 0.78
CA ALA A 48 -8.78 3.52 -0.29
C ALA A 48 -9.49 2.38 -1.04
N VAL A 49 -9.99 1.37 -0.32
CA VAL A 49 -10.75 0.25 -0.92
C VAL A 49 -12.01 0.74 -1.64
N GLY A 50 -12.75 1.68 -1.05
CA GLY A 50 -13.94 2.26 -1.65
C GLY A 50 -13.62 3.01 -2.95
N ILE A 51 -12.58 3.85 -2.95
CA ILE A 51 -12.12 4.58 -4.14
C ILE A 51 -11.66 3.59 -5.21
N THR A 52 -10.86 2.57 -4.88
CA THR A 52 -10.46 1.53 -5.83
C THR A 52 -11.68 0.80 -6.40
N GLY A 53 -12.67 0.46 -5.57
CA GLY A 53 -13.92 -0.16 -6.02
C GLY A 53 -14.71 0.73 -6.98
N LEU A 54 -14.87 2.03 -6.65
CA LEU A 54 -15.54 2.98 -7.52
C LEU A 54 -14.80 3.18 -8.86
N HIS A 55 -13.46 3.19 -8.85
CA HIS A 55 -12.65 3.20 -10.06
C HIS A 55 -12.93 1.96 -10.93
N LEU A 56 -12.87 0.76 -10.35
CA LEU A 56 -13.10 -0.50 -11.07
C LEU A 56 -14.53 -0.61 -11.63
N LEU A 57 -15.50 0.02 -10.98
CA LEU A 57 -16.89 0.09 -11.43
C LEU A 57 -17.16 1.25 -12.39
N ASN A 58 -16.15 2.05 -12.75
CA ASN A 58 -16.25 3.26 -13.58
C ASN A 58 -17.23 4.31 -13.02
N TYR A 59 -17.36 4.39 -11.69
CA TYR A 59 -18.22 5.35 -11.00
C TYR A 59 -17.49 6.64 -10.61
N LEU A 60 -16.17 6.71 -10.77
CA LEU A 60 -15.41 7.95 -10.58
C LEU A 60 -15.28 8.74 -11.87
N ASN A 61 -15.43 10.06 -11.78
CA ASN A 61 -15.11 10.98 -12.87
C ASN A 61 -13.57 11.14 -12.95
N GLU A 62 -13.02 11.29 -14.16
CA GLU A 62 -11.59 11.48 -14.43
C GLU A 62 -10.91 12.57 -13.56
N LYS A 63 -11.64 13.61 -13.14
CA LYS A 63 -11.08 14.68 -12.30
C LYS A 63 -10.78 14.25 -10.86
N VAL A 64 -11.48 13.23 -10.36
CA VAL A 64 -11.40 12.79 -8.95
C VAL A 64 -10.89 11.37 -8.81
N ASP A 65 -10.77 10.64 -9.92
CA ASP A 65 -10.23 9.30 -9.97
C ASP A 65 -8.69 9.35 -9.89
N PRO A 66 -8.08 8.90 -8.77
CA PRO A 66 -6.63 8.91 -8.62
C PRO A 66 -5.92 7.93 -9.55
N TYR A 67 -6.65 7.02 -10.19
CA TYR A 67 -6.12 6.08 -11.17
C TYR A 67 -6.34 6.55 -12.61
N ALA A 68 -6.99 7.70 -12.83
CA ALA A 68 -7.17 8.26 -14.17
C ALA A 68 -5.82 8.53 -14.84
N GLY A 69 -5.62 7.92 -16.02
CA GLY A 69 -4.38 8.07 -16.79
C GLY A 69 -3.18 7.26 -16.26
N PHE A 70 -3.37 6.44 -15.22
CA PHE A 70 -2.30 5.58 -14.72
C PHE A 70 -1.85 4.59 -15.81
N GLY A 71 -0.56 4.62 -16.17
CA GLY A 71 -0.01 3.76 -17.22
C GLY A 71 -0.20 4.24 -18.66
N ARG A 72 -0.84 5.41 -18.89
CA ARG A 72 -0.78 6.06 -20.21
C ARG A 72 0.66 6.55 -20.45
N LYS A 73 1.30 6.01 -21.50
CA LYS A 73 2.59 6.46 -22.02
C LYS A 73 2.40 7.54 -23.07
#